data_AF-A0A9W2UT84-F1
#
_entry.id   AF-A0A9W2UT84-F1
#
_cell.length_a   1.000
_cell.length_b   1.000
_cell.length_c   1.000
_cell.angle_alpha   90.00
_cell.angle_beta   90.00
_cell.angle_gamma   90.00
#
_symmetry.space_group_name_H-M   'P 1'
#
loop_
_entity.id
_entity.type
_entity.pdbx_description
1 polymer ?
#
loop_
_entity_poly.entity_id
_entity_poly.type
_entity_poly.pdbx_seq_one_letter_code
_entity_poly.pdbx_strand_id
1 'polypeptide(L)'
;EALEALQIELQPVNKQASREHARLKLRMWQRRQRHLQQRSALIQGIRGFWAKAFVNHPQMSALISKPDESMLRHMTNLKVEEHKFPRECRKILLFFGKNSYFQNEVVTKEYVLGLDGYRASHSSPIQWYPRYRQEAYRRRHDNSSLNFFNWFSDHSFAGSSRIAEIIIEDLWPNPLPY
;
A
#
# COMPACT_ATOMS: atom_id res chain seq x y z
N GLU A 1 21.73 13.08 -42.85
CA GLU A 1 22.59 14.26 -42.63
C GLU A 1 21.92 15.38 -41.83
N ALA A 2 21.10 16.28 -42.39
CA ALA A 2 20.58 17.45 -41.65
C ALA A 2 19.68 17.09 -40.44
N LEU A 3 18.82 16.07 -40.57
CA LEU A 3 17.96 15.59 -39.48
C LEU A 3 18.77 14.94 -38.35
N GLU A 4 19.84 14.21 -38.68
CA GLU A 4 20.70 13.56 -37.70
C GLU A 4 21.51 14.59 -36.90
N ALA A 5 22.02 15.63 -37.56
CA ALA A 5 22.68 16.75 -36.90
C ALA A 5 21.74 17.42 -35.88
N LEU A 6 20.50 17.72 -36.29
CA LEU A 6 19.48 18.26 -35.39
C LEU A 6 19.17 17.31 -34.21
N GLN A 7 19.11 15.99 -34.45
CA GLN A 7 18.88 15.01 -33.40
C GLN A 7 20.03 14.97 -32.38
N ILE A 8 21.28 15.12 -32.83
CA ILE A 8 22.46 15.22 -31.96
C ILE A 8 22.39 16.50 -31.11
N GLU A 9 21.99 17.63 -31.69
CA GLU A 9 21.81 18.90 -30.97
C GLU A 9 20.66 18.85 -29.94
N LEU A 10 19.62 18.05 -30.19
CA LEU A 10 18.52 17.84 -29.24
C LEU A 10 18.92 16.98 -28.03
N GLN A 11 19.88 16.06 -28.16
CA GLN A 11 20.32 15.18 -27.07
C GLN A 11 20.72 15.93 -25.78
N PRO A 12 21.59 16.96 -25.79
CA PRO A 12 21.96 17.69 -24.59
C PRO A 12 20.77 18.41 -23.95
N VAL A 13 19.83 18.95 -24.75
CA VAL A 13 18.60 19.58 -24.25
C VAL A 13 17.74 18.55 -23.51
N ASN A 14 17.51 17.38 -24.11
CA ASN A 14 16.75 16.29 -23.50
C ASN A 14 17.40 15.75 -22.21
N LYS A 15 18.74 15.63 -22.21
CA LYS A 15 19.51 15.24 -21.01
C LYS A 15 19.37 16.28 -19.91
N GLN A 16 19.44 17.57 -20.25
CA GLN A 16 19.27 18.66 -19.28
C GLN A 16 17.86 18.68 -18.70
N ALA A 17 16.82 18.58 -19.53
CA ALA A 17 15.43 18.50 -19.08
C ALA A 17 15.20 17.30 -18.14
N SER A 18 15.75 16.13 -18.48
CA SER A 18 15.66 14.92 -17.66
C SER A 18 16.33 15.10 -16.29
N ARG A 19 17.49 15.76 -16.25
CA ARG A 19 18.21 16.07 -15.01
C ARG A 19 17.44 17.04 -14.12
N GLU A 20 16.90 18.12 -14.67
CA GLU A 20 16.11 19.09 -13.93
C GLU A 20 14.81 18.47 -13.39
N HIS A 21 14.12 17.66 -14.19
CA HIS A 21 12.95 16.91 -13.74
C HIS A 21 13.28 15.96 -12.59
N ALA A 22 14.39 15.23 -12.67
CA ALA A 22 14.85 14.34 -11.61
C ALA A 22 15.17 15.11 -10.32
N ARG A 23 15.84 16.27 -10.43
CA ARG A 23 16.14 17.16 -9.29
C ARG A 23 14.87 17.67 -8.62
N LEU A 24 13.90 18.14 -9.41
CA LEU A 24 12.62 18.63 -8.89
C LEU A 24 11.85 17.51 -8.20
N LYS A 25 11.74 16.34 -8.84
CA LYS A 25 11.10 15.15 -8.25
C LYS A 25 11.73 14.76 -6.91
N LEU A 26 13.07 14.73 -6.84
CA LEU A 26 13.78 14.39 -5.60
C LEU A 26 13.49 15.40 -4.49
N ARG A 27 13.57 16.71 -4.77
CA ARG A 27 13.27 17.77 -3.80
C ARG A 27 11.84 17.66 -3.27
N MET A 28 10.87 17.44 -4.14
CA MET A 28 9.45 17.30 -3.75
C MET A 28 9.22 16.02 -2.94
N TRP A 29 9.86 14.91 -3.33
CA TRP A 29 9.82 13.65 -2.57
C TRP A 29 10.36 13.84 -1.15
N GLN A 30 11.53 14.48 -0.97
CA GLN A 30 12.10 14.75 0.35
C GLN A 30 11.17 15.60 1.24
N ARG A 31 10.58 16.65 0.68
CA ARG A 31 9.60 17.49 1.38
C ARG A 31 8.38 16.68 1.81
N ARG A 32 7.81 15.87 0.90
CA ARG A 32 6.67 15.00 1.19
C ARG A 32 7.01 13.98 2.28
N GLN A 33 8.19 13.36 2.23
CA GLN A 33 8.62 12.38 3.22
C GLN A 33 8.66 12.96 4.64
N ARG A 34 9.17 14.18 4.81
CA ARG A 34 9.17 14.86 6.11
C ARG A 34 7.75 15.01 6.68
N HIS A 35 6.80 15.46 5.86
CA HIS A 35 5.41 15.60 6.30
C HIS A 35 4.74 14.25 6.60
N LEU A 36 5.01 13.21 5.80
CA LEU A 36 4.49 11.86 6.04
C LEU A 36 5.04 11.25 7.33
N GLN A 37 6.32 11.49 7.65
CA GLN A 37 6.93 11.06 8.91
C GLN A 37 6.28 11.76 10.11
N GLN A 38 6.09 13.08 10.03
CA GLN A 38 5.39 13.84 11.08
C GLN A 38 3.95 13.36 11.27
N ARG A 39 3.22 13.16 10.17
CA ARG A 39 1.85 12.62 10.19
C ARG A 39 1.80 11.23 10.82
N SER A 40 2.74 10.35 10.45
CA SER A 40 2.87 9.01 11.04
C SER A 40 3.10 9.09 12.55
N ALA A 41 3.97 9.98 13.03
CA ALA A 41 4.24 10.12 14.46
C ALA A 41 2.99 10.60 15.24
N LEU A 42 2.21 11.53 14.66
CA LEU A 42 0.96 12.00 15.26
C LEU A 42 -0.10 10.88 15.30
N ILE A 43 -0.29 10.16 14.19
CA ILE A 43 -1.27 9.07 14.08
C ILE A 43 -0.95 7.94 15.07
N GLN A 44 0.32 7.62 15.32
CA GLN A 44 0.71 6.61 16.30
C GLN A 44 0.19 6.91 17.72
N GLY A 45 -0.03 8.19 18.06
CA GLY A 45 -0.65 8.60 19.32
C GLY A 45 -2.17 8.39 19.38
N ILE A 46 -2.83 8.14 18.26
CA ILE A 46 -4.28 8.00 18.14
C ILE A 46 -4.63 6.51 18.01
N ARG A 47 -5.07 5.90 19.12
CA ARG A 47 -5.45 4.48 19.13
C ARG A 47 -6.57 4.17 18.14
N GLY A 48 -6.36 3.15 17.31
CA GLY A 48 -7.36 2.68 16.36
C GLY A 48 -7.61 3.61 15.17
N PHE A 49 -6.78 4.64 14.95
CA PHE A 49 -6.96 5.59 13.85
C PHE A 49 -7.12 4.90 12.50
N TRP A 50 -6.16 4.03 12.12
CA TRP A 50 -6.21 3.35 10.82
C TRP A 50 -7.38 2.39 10.71
N ALA A 51 -7.75 1.70 11.79
CA ALA A 51 -8.95 0.86 11.80
C ALA A 51 -10.18 1.69 11.46
N LYS A 52 -10.34 2.85 12.09
CA LYS A 52 -11.44 3.79 11.86
C LYS A 52 -11.45 4.31 10.42
N ALA A 53 -10.31 4.76 9.91
CA ALA A 53 -10.19 5.25 8.55
C ALA A 53 -10.57 4.18 7.51
N PHE A 54 -10.17 2.92 7.72
CA PHE A 54 -10.51 1.82 6.83
C PHE A 54 -12.01 1.48 6.86
N VAL A 55 -12.64 1.41 8.04
CA VAL A 55 -14.07 1.07 8.16
C VAL A 55 -15.02 2.22 7.79
N ASN A 56 -14.54 3.46 7.80
CA ASN A 56 -15.33 4.62 7.39
C ASN A 56 -15.18 4.95 5.90
N HIS A 57 -14.17 4.42 5.23
CA HIS A 57 -14.02 4.61 3.78
C HIS A 57 -15.11 3.83 3.02
N PRO A 58 -15.96 4.49 2.19
CA PRO A 58 -17.18 3.90 1.64
C PRO A 58 -17.02 2.57 0.90
N GLN A 59 -15.92 2.42 0.16
CA GLN A 59 -15.67 1.18 -0.61
C GLN A 59 -14.81 0.17 0.13
N MET A 60 -14.07 0.59 1.15
CA MET A 60 -13.17 -0.29 1.90
C MET A 60 -13.95 -1.02 2.99
N SER A 61 -14.89 -0.33 3.63
CA SER A 61 -15.79 -0.88 4.64
C SER A 61 -16.57 -2.10 4.13
N ALA A 62 -16.99 -2.06 2.87
CA ALA A 62 -17.67 -3.17 2.20
C ALA A 62 -16.81 -4.44 2.05
N LEU A 63 -15.49 -4.35 2.26
CA LEU A 63 -14.54 -5.47 2.15
C LEU A 63 -14.05 -5.97 3.53
N ILE A 64 -14.47 -5.31 4.62
CA ILE A 64 -14.01 -5.57 5.98
C ILE A 64 -15.11 -6.26 6.78
N SER A 65 -14.84 -7.46 7.29
CA SER A 65 -15.71 -8.14 8.23
C SER A 65 -15.49 -7.69 9.69
N LYS A 66 -16.41 -8.01 10.60
CA LYS A 66 -16.24 -7.72 12.04
C LYS A 66 -14.95 -8.31 12.65
N PRO A 67 -14.53 -9.54 12.30
CA PRO A 67 -13.23 -10.04 12.76
C PRO A 67 -12.05 -9.28 12.15
N ASP A 68 -12.15 -8.84 10.89
CA ASP A 68 -11.10 -8.03 10.25
C ASP A 68 -10.93 -6.68 10.97
N GLU A 69 -12.04 -6.02 11.29
CA GLU A 69 -12.02 -4.79 12.09
C GLU A 69 -11.30 -5.02 13.44
N SER A 70 -11.60 -6.14 14.11
CA SER A 70 -10.97 -6.48 15.39
C SER A 70 -9.45 -6.63 15.26
N MET A 71 -8.96 -7.21 14.16
CA MET A 71 -7.53 -7.30 13.86
C MET A 71 -6.94 -5.93 13.47
N LEU A 72 -7.65 -5.15 12.65
CA LEU A 72 -7.24 -3.80 12.22
C LEU A 72 -7.14 -2.82 13.38
N ARG A 73 -7.88 -3.00 14.49
CA ARG A 73 -7.73 -2.19 15.71
C ARG A 73 -6.32 -2.23 16.30
N HIS A 74 -5.54 -3.27 16.01
CA HIS A 74 -4.15 -3.38 16.41
C HIS A 74 -3.17 -2.72 15.44
N MET A 75 -3.66 -2.18 14.31
CA MET A 75 -2.83 -1.47 13.34
C MET A 75 -2.35 -0.14 13.92
N THR A 76 -1.04 0.03 13.97
CA THR A 76 -0.37 1.21 14.53
C THR A 76 0.07 2.19 13.45
N ASN A 77 0.30 1.71 12.23
CA ASN A 77 0.72 2.56 11.13
C ASN A 77 0.42 1.96 9.75
N LEU A 78 0.32 2.82 8.75
CA LEU A 78 0.31 2.49 7.34
C LEU A 78 1.50 3.18 6.69
N LYS A 79 2.19 2.52 5.76
CA LYS A 79 3.12 3.18 4.85
C LYS A 79 2.96 2.64 3.44
N VAL A 80 3.17 3.50 2.46
CA VAL A 80 3.31 3.11 1.06
C VAL A 80 4.66 3.57 0.56
N GLU A 81 5.47 2.63 0.12
CA GLU A 81 6.80 2.87 -0.45
C GLU A 81 6.74 2.76 -1.98
N GLU A 82 7.45 3.68 -2.64
CA GLU A 82 7.52 3.77 -4.09
C GLU A 82 8.91 3.36 -4.57
N HIS A 83 9.00 2.29 -5.35
CA HIS A 83 10.25 1.83 -5.96
C HIS A 83 10.12 1.95 -7.48
N LYS A 84 11.15 2.47 -8.16
CA LYS A 84 11.09 2.72 -9.62
C LYS A 84 12.03 1.86 -10.44
N PHE A 85 12.96 1.15 -9.80
CA PHE A 85 13.96 0.34 -10.46
C PHE A 85 14.03 -1.05 -9.82
N PRO A 86 14.10 -2.14 -10.59
CA PRO A 86 14.09 -2.21 -12.07
C PRO A 86 12.69 -2.04 -12.69
N ARG A 87 11.62 -2.05 -11.89
CA ARG A 87 10.23 -1.81 -12.32
C ARG A 87 9.55 -0.86 -11.34
N GLU A 88 8.53 -0.12 -11.82
CA GLU A 88 7.72 0.71 -10.93
C GLU A 88 6.82 -0.18 -10.05
N CYS A 89 7.15 -0.21 -8.76
CA CYS A 89 6.48 -1.00 -7.74
C CYS A 89 6.01 -0.09 -6.60
N ARG A 90 4.87 -0.45 -6.01
CA ARG A 90 4.34 0.10 -4.78
C ARG A 90 4.28 -0.99 -3.74
N LYS A 91 4.89 -0.75 -2.58
CA LYS A 91 4.86 -1.65 -1.44
C LYS A 91 4.00 -1.03 -0.35
N ILE A 92 2.92 -1.70 -0.01
CA ILE A 92 2.03 -1.33 1.09
C ILE A 92 2.51 -2.07 2.34
N LEU A 93 2.69 -1.35 3.45
CA LEU A 93 3.13 -1.88 4.73
C LEU A 93 2.11 -1.52 5.80
N LEU A 94 1.50 -2.54 6.41
CA LEU A 94 0.62 -2.39 7.57
C LEU A 94 1.41 -2.82 8.81
N PHE A 95 1.56 -1.89 9.76
CA PHE A 95 2.25 -2.13 11.01
C PHE A 95 1.23 -2.46 12.09
N PHE A 96 1.51 -3.50 12.86
CA PHE A 96 0.65 -3.98 13.94
C PHE A 96 1.40 -3.96 15.26
N GLY A 97 0.70 -3.54 16.31
CA GLY A 97 1.15 -3.75 17.68
C GLY A 97 0.94 -5.21 18.10
N LYS A 98 1.41 -5.54 19.30
CA LYS A 98 1.13 -6.84 19.92
C LYS A 98 -0.38 -7.10 19.90
N ASN A 99 -0.75 -8.25 19.38
CA ASN A 99 -2.13 -8.68 19.26
C ASN A 99 -2.21 -10.18 19.47
N SER A 100 -3.44 -10.66 19.56
CA SER A 100 -3.69 -12.03 19.98
C SER A 100 -3.89 -13.00 18.80
N TYR A 101 -3.87 -12.48 17.56
CA TYR A 101 -4.28 -13.17 16.32
C TYR A 101 -3.09 -13.74 15.53
N PHE A 102 -2.06 -12.92 15.32
CA PHE A 102 -0.86 -13.27 14.55
C PHE A 102 0.40 -12.59 15.11
N GLN A 103 1.57 -13.11 14.72
CA GLN A 103 2.87 -12.67 15.22
C GLN A 103 3.46 -11.49 14.45
N ASN A 104 3.01 -11.23 13.22
CA ASN A 104 3.57 -10.17 12.37
C ASN A 104 3.48 -8.79 13.05
N GLU A 105 4.61 -8.11 13.18
CA GLU A 105 4.66 -6.68 13.47
C GLU A 105 4.43 -5.85 12.20
N VAL A 106 4.76 -6.41 11.03
CA VAL A 106 4.53 -5.80 9.73
C VAL A 106 4.01 -6.85 8.76
N VAL A 107 2.92 -6.52 8.06
CA VAL A 107 2.42 -7.29 6.91
C VAL A 107 2.56 -6.40 5.68
N THR A 108 3.13 -6.94 4.62
CA THR A 108 3.44 -6.21 3.39
C THR A 108 2.77 -6.83 2.19
N LYS A 109 2.36 -5.99 1.24
CA LYS A 109 1.92 -6.42 -0.09
C LYS A 109 2.49 -5.49 -1.15
N GLU A 110 3.03 -6.09 -2.21
CA GLU A 110 3.71 -5.41 -3.30
C GLU A 110 2.89 -5.50 -4.59
N TYR A 111 2.94 -4.41 -5.33
CA TYR A 111 2.24 -4.25 -6.59
C TYR A 111 3.15 -3.66 -7.63
N VAL A 112 3.17 -4.25 -8.81
CA VAL A 112 3.81 -3.67 -9.99
C VAL A 112 2.76 -2.87 -10.76
N LEU A 113 3.11 -1.64 -11.14
CA LEU A 113 2.25 -0.82 -11.98
C LEU A 113 2.39 -1.27 -13.45
N GLY A 114 1.29 -1.76 -14.01
CA GLY A 114 1.15 -2.13 -15.42
C GLY A 114 0.27 -1.15 -16.20
N LEU A 115 0.09 -1.41 -17.49
CA LEU A 115 -0.78 -0.60 -18.37
C LEU A 115 -2.27 -0.64 -17.95
N ASP A 116 -2.68 -1.71 -17.30
CA ASP A 116 -4.03 -2.00 -16.83
C ASP A 116 -4.22 -1.74 -15.32
N GLY A 117 -3.24 -1.09 -14.67
CA GLY A 117 -3.28 -0.74 -13.25
C GLY A 117 -2.36 -1.60 -12.38
N TYR A 118 -2.71 -1.72 -11.09
CA TYR A 118 -1.88 -2.42 -10.10
C TYR A 118 -2.05 -3.94 -10.19
N ARG A 119 -0.93 -4.65 -10.41
CA ARG A 119 -0.89 -6.12 -10.35
C ARG A 119 -0.12 -6.58 -9.12
N ALA A 120 -0.73 -7.42 -8.30
CA ALA A 120 -0.09 -7.97 -7.12
C ALA A 120 1.12 -8.83 -7.53
N SER A 121 2.27 -8.63 -6.88
CA SER A 121 3.51 -9.35 -7.19
C SER A 121 4.02 -10.19 -6.03
N HIS A 122 3.93 -9.68 -4.81
CA HIS A 122 4.43 -10.37 -3.63
C HIS A 122 3.61 -9.97 -2.40
N SER A 123 3.51 -10.87 -1.42
CA SER A 123 2.87 -10.60 -0.14
C SER A 123 3.58 -11.38 0.96
N SER A 124 3.77 -10.76 2.12
CA SER A 124 4.27 -11.48 3.29
C SER A 124 3.19 -12.41 3.84
N PRO A 125 3.50 -13.67 4.16
CA PRO A 125 2.53 -14.55 4.78
C PRO A 125 2.17 -14.07 6.20
N ILE A 126 0.89 -14.13 6.53
CA ILE A 126 0.43 -13.87 7.91
C ILE A 126 0.76 -15.10 8.77
N GLN A 127 1.48 -14.87 9.86
CA GLN A 127 1.94 -15.84 10.84
C GLN A 127 0.90 -15.99 11.96
N TRP A 128 -0.20 -16.67 11.64
CA TRP A 128 -1.30 -16.93 12.57
C TRP A 128 -0.87 -17.75 13.79
N TYR A 129 -1.35 -17.35 14.98
CA TYR A 129 -1.22 -18.20 16.17
C TYR A 129 -2.00 -19.51 16.01
N PRO A 130 -1.59 -20.60 16.68
CA PRO A 130 -2.20 -21.92 16.51
C PRO A 130 -3.73 -21.94 16.60
N ARG A 131 -4.30 -21.20 17.57
CA ARG A 131 -5.75 -21.11 17.79
C ARG A 131 -6.54 -20.48 16.63
N TYR A 132 -5.91 -19.63 15.81
CA TYR A 132 -6.56 -18.95 14.68
C TYR A 132 -6.18 -19.54 13.33
N ARG A 133 -5.21 -20.46 13.27
CA ARG A 133 -4.73 -21.04 12.01
C ARG A 133 -5.83 -21.77 11.24
N GLN A 134 -6.68 -22.52 11.95
CA GLN A 134 -7.78 -23.25 11.32
C GLN A 134 -8.87 -22.31 10.79
N GLU A 135 -9.23 -21.28 11.57
CA GLU A 135 -10.19 -20.25 11.14
C GLU A 135 -9.66 -19.50 9.91
N ALA A 136 -8.41 -19.04 9.95
CA ALA A 136 -7.77 -18.37 8.82
C ALA A 136 -7.74 -19.24 7.57
N TYR A 137 -7.47 -20.55 7.71
CA TYR A 137 -7.53 -21.50 6.59
C TYR A 137 -8.94 -21.62 6.01
N ARG A 138 -9.96 -21.80 6.87
CA ARG A 138 -11.36 -21.88 6.41
C ARG A 138 -11.79 -20.61 5.68
N ARG A 139 -11.48 -19.44 6.25
CA ARG A 139 -11.84 -18.15 5.66
C ARG A 139 -11.11 -17.88 4.33
N ARG A 140 -9.95 -18.49 4.07
CA ARG A 140 -9.26 -18.41 2.77
C ARG A 140 -9.99 -19.12 1.64
N HIS A 141 -10.76 -20.16 1.96
CA HIS A 141 -11.47 -20.98 0.98
C HIS A 141 -12.96 -20.67 0.89
N ASP A 142 -13.44 -19.72 1.70
CA ASP A 142 -14.80 -19.25 1.66
C ASP A 142 -14.91 -18.01 0.76
N ASN A 143 -15.38 -18.22 -0.48
CA ASN A 143 -15.61 -17.14 -1.45
C ASN A 143 -16.89 -16.33 -1.16
N SER A 144 -17.68 -16.70 -0.16
CA SER A 144 -18.94 -16.01 0.18
C SER A 144 -18.78 -14.95 1.26
N SER A 145 -17.68 -14.95 2.02
CA SER A 145 -17.48 -14.03 3.14
C SER A 145 -16.49 -12.91 2.84
N LEU A 146 -16.80 -11.71 3.37
CA LEU A 146 -15.89 -10.57 3.39
C LEU A 146 -14.67 -10.93 4.23
N ASN A 147 -13.48 -10.79 3.66
CA ASN A 147 -12.27 -11.11 4.38
C ASN A 147 -11.07 -10.30 3.89
N PHE A 148 -10.90 -9.11 4.47
CA PHE A 148 -9.81 -8.21 4.11
C PHE A 148 -8.44 -8.90 4.19
N PHE A 149 -8.20 -9.78 5.18
CA PHE A 149 -6.89 -10.43 5.32
C PHE A 149 -6.61 -11.53 4.29
N ASN A 150 -7.62 -12.01 3.53
CA ASN A 150 -7.37 -12.87 2.36
C ASN A 150 -6.62 -12.13 1.25
N TRP A 151 -6.74 -10.81 1.20
CA TRP A 151 -5.96 -9.95 0.32
C TRP A 151 -4.46 -10.27 0.39
N PHE A 152 -3.93 -10.64 1.56
CA PHE A 152 -2.51 -10.98 1.69
C PHE A 152 -2.15 -12.40 1.23
N SER A 153 -3.13 -13.29 1.07
CA SER A 153 -2.90 -14.71 0.81
C SER A 153 -3.14 -15.09 -0.66
N ASP A 154 -4.05 -14.39 -1.35
CA ASP A 154 -4.38 -14.64 -2.75
C ASP A 154 -4.14 -13.39 -3.61
N HIS A 155 -3.29 -13.53 -4.64
CA HIS A 155 -3.00 -12.47 -5.60
C HIS A 155 -4.13 -12.28 -6.62
N SER A 156 -4.89 -13.34 -6.88
CA SER A 156 -6.06 -13.39 -7.76
C SER A 156 -7.36 -12.97 -7.06
N PHE A 157 -7.28 -12.58 -5.79
CA PHE A 157 -8.43 -12.14 -5.01
C PHE A 157 -9.21 -11.05 -5.77
N ALA A 158 -10.51 -11.25 -5.94
CA ALA A 158 -11.38 -10.29 -6.63
C ALA A 158 -11.34 -8.95 -5.87
N GLY A 159 -10.96 -7.87 -6.56
CA GLY A 159 -10.77 -6.55 -5.93
C GLY A 159 -9.40 -6.34 -5.27
N SER A 160 -8.44 -7.25 -5.46
CA SER A 160 -7.05 -7.09 -4.99
C SER A 160 -6.41 -5.81 -5.50
N SER A 161 -6.61 -5.46 -6.78
CA SER A 161 -6.18 -4.18 -7.36
C SER A 161 -6.94 -3.01 -6.72
N ARG A 162 -8.26 -3.15 -6.55
CA ARG A 162 -9.11 -2.10 -5.97
C ARG A 162 -8.72 -1.73 -4.54
N ILE A 163 -8.39 -2.71 -3.68
CA ILE A 163 -7.87 -2.45 -2.33
C ILE A 163 -6.57 -1.65 -2.40
N ALA A 164 -5.67 -2.02 -3.31
CA ALA A 164 -4.41 -1.30 -3.50
C ALA A 164 -4.63 0.14 -3.97
N GLU A 165 -5.52 0.36 -4.95
CA GLU A 165 -5.91 1.69 -5.42
C GLU A 165 -6.43 2.56 -4.28
N ILE A 166 -7.40 2.06 -3.49
CA ILE A 166 -7.96 2.81 -2.36
C ILE A 166 -6.86 3.17 -1.36
N ILE A 167 -5.98 2.22 -1.03
CA ILE A 167 -4.89 2.48 -0.09
C ILE A 167 -3.90 3.51 -0.65
N ILE A 168 -3.45 3.34 -1.89
CA ILE A 168 -2.36 4.13 -2.48
C ILE A 168 -2.82 5.54 -2.89
N GLU A 169 -4.05 5.66 -3.40
CA GLU A 169 -4.55 6.87 -4.06
C GLU A 169 -5.48 7.69 -3.17
N ASP A 170 -6.06 7.11 -2.11
CA ASP A 170 -7.04 7.79 -1.25
C ASP A 170 -6.62 7.80 0.23
N LEU A 171 -6.63 6.64 0.89
CA LEU A 171 -6.36 6.52 2.33
C LEU A 171 -4.95 6.98 2.70
N TRP A 172 -3.93 6.58 1.93
CA TRP A 172 -2.56 6.99 2.24
C TRP A 172 -2.31 8.48 1.96
N PRO A 173 -2.76 9.08 0.85
CA PRO A 173 -2.64 10.52 0.64
C PRO A 173 -3.34 11.33 1.73
N ASN A 174 -4.57 11.01 2.11
CA ASN A 174 -5.32 11.76 3.11
C ASN A 174 -6.30 10.87 3.91
N PRO A 175 -5.89 10.32 5.06
CA PRO A 175 -6.78 9.45 5.85
C PRO A 175 -7.76 10.20 6.75
N LEU A 176 -7.59 11.51 6.96
CA LEU A 176 -8.33 12.28 7.97
C LEU A 176 -9.84 12.41 7.72
N PRO A 177 -10.35 12.46 6.48
CA PRO A 177 -11.79 12.54 6.22
C PRO A 177 -12.58 11.31 6.67
N TYR A 178 -11.91 10.18 6.92
CA TYR A 178 -12.51 8.90 7.23
C TYR A 178 -12.46 8.60 8.74
#